data_AF-A0AAN0ISV6-F1
#
_entry.id   AF-A0AAN0ISV6-F1
#
_cell.length_a   1.000
_cell.length_b   1.000
_cell.length_c   1.000
_cell.angle_alpha   90.00
_cell.angle_beta   90.00
_cell.angle_gamma   90.00
#
_symmetry.space_group_name_H-M   'P 1'
#
loop_
_entity.id
_entity.type
_entity.pdbx_description
1 polymer ?
#
loop_
_entity_poly.entity_id
_entity_poly.type
_entity_poly.pdbx_seq_one_letter_code
_entity_poly.pdbx_strand_id
1 'polypeptide(L)'
;MKELGFFLLLFISTGPIAAAYPWPDNVTQYKGYIDLQSKGGVGVHLFYWFFESRSEPSTDPLVIWLTGGPGCSSELGLFLENGPFIINGTSTPTYNPYGWNSFANIIYIDQPGGTGFSYVDKPSEYVHDEMQLAMDLWNMMLAFYEKYPKYTKLDLYIFGESYAGHYVP
;
A
#
# COMPACT_ATOMS: atom_id res chain seq x y z
N MET A 1 -38.31 21.52 40.54
CA MET A 1 -37.47 20.30 40.59
C MET A 1 -36.50 20.39 39.42
N LYS A 2 -35.40 21.11 39.62
CA LYS A 2 -34.01 20.59 39.59
C LYS A 2 -33.67 19.82 38.31
N GLU A 3 -33.17 20.60 37.35
CA GLU A 3 -32.33 20.23 36.21
C GLU A 3 -31.17 19.32 36.65
N LEU A 4 -30.95 18.21 35.93
CA LEU A 4 -29.71 17.43 35.98
C LEU A 4 -29.18 17.30 34.54
N GLY A 5 -28.27 18.20 34.17
CA GLY A 5 -27.47 18.08 32.95
C GLY A 5 -26.40 17.00 33.13
N PHE A 6 -26.42 15.99 32.28
CA PHE A 6 -25.40 14.94 32.22
C PHE A 6 -24.33 15.39 31.22
N PHE A 7 -23.25 16.01 31.71
CA PHE A 7 -22.05 16.26 30.90
C PHE A 7 -21.20 14.99 30.88
N LEU A 8 -21.19 14.29 29.75
CA LEU A 8 -20.22 13.22 29.50
C LEU A 8 -18.89 13.87 29.08
N LEU A 9 -17.90 13.87 29.98
CA LEU A 9 -16.53 14.25 29.67
C LEU A 9 -15.91 13.18 28.75
N LEU A 10 -15.79 13.52 27.46
CA LEU A 10 -14.89 12.82 26.55
C LEU A 10 -13.45 13.14 26.97
N PHE A 11 -12.76 12.15 27.54
CA PHE A 11 -11.30 12.19 27.67
C PHE A 11 -10.71 12.11 26.26
N ILE A 12 -10.39 13.27 25.67
CA ILE A 12 -9.50 13.33 24.52
C ILE A 12 -8.11 12.96 25.05
N SER A 13 -7.70 11.71 24.83
CA SER A 13 -6.31 11.30 24.98
C SER A 13 -5.47 12.14 24.02
N THR A 14 -4.89 13.25 24.51
CA THR A 14 -3.81 13.95 23.83
C THR A 14 -2.52 13.16 23.99
N GLY A 15 -2.49 11.96 23.39
CA GLY A 15 -1.24 11.36 22.99
C GLY A 15 -0.58 12.26 21.95
N PRO A 16 0.76 12.35 21.88
CA PRO A 16 1.41 13.12 20.84
C PRO A 16 0.92 12.61 19.49
N ILE A 17 0.23 13.49 18.73
CA ILE A 17 0.07 13.33 17.30
C ILE A 17 1.50 13.17 16.80
N ALA A 18 1.87 11.97 16.36
CA ALA A 18 3.13 11.78 15.65
C ALA A 18 3.09 12.80 14.51
N ALA A 19 3.86 13.88 14.64
CA ALA A 19 3.95 14.89 13.61
C ALA A 19 4.27 14.16 12.31
N ALA A 20 3.45 14.38 11.27
CA ALA A 20 3.65 13.76 9.98
C ALA A 20 5.12 13.93 9.58
N TYR A 21 5.77 12.86 9.13
CA TYR A 21 7.14 12.93 8.64
C TYR A 21 7.22 14.03 7.57
N PRO A 22 8.19 14.97 7.64
CA PRO A 22 8.30 16.04 6.66
C PRO A 22 8.83 15.47 5.34
N TRP A 23 7.91 15.00 4.50
CA TRP A 23 8.24 14.48 3.18
C TRP A 23 8.88 15.56 2.29
N PRO A 24 9.77 15.18 1.34
CA PRO A 24 10.41 16.13 0.43
C PRO A 24 9.45 16.99 -0.42
N ASP A 25 8.22 16.52 -0.61
CA ASP A 25 7.12 17.26 -1.23
C ASP A 25 5.78 16.92 -0.55
N ASN A 26 4.70 17.53 -1.04
CA ASN A 26 3.33 17.31 -0.54
C ASN A 26 2.57 16.25 -1.35
N VAL A 27 3.24 15.19 -1.84
CA VAL A 27 2.54 14.11 -2.57
C VAL A 27 1.46 13.45 -1.69
N THR A 28 0.25 13.31 -2.22
CA THR A 28 -0.80 12.55 -1.55
C THR A 28 -0.39 11.08 -1.53
N GLN A 29 -0.38 10.49 -0.34
CA GLN A 29 -0.03 9.09 -0.16
C GLN A 29 -0.94 8.42 0.87
N TYR A 30 -1.18 7.13 0.65
CA TYR A 30 -1.98 6.29 1.52
C TYR A 30 -1.22 4.99 1.75
N LYS A 31 -1.28 4.47 2.97
CA LYS A 31 -0.70 3.17 3.30
C LYS A 31 -1.55 2.46 4.32
N GLY A 32 -1.44 1.14 4.34
CA GLY A 32 -2.14 0.32 5.31
C GLY A 32 -2.24 -1.11 4.82
N TYR A 33 -3.16 -1.84 5.42
CA TYR A 33 -3.38 -3.24 5.12
C TYR A 33 -4.69 -3.43 4.39
N ILE A 34 -4.71 -4.42 3.50
CA ILE A 34 -5.92 -5.07 3.01
C ILE A 34 -5.97 -6.46 3.63
N ASP A 35 -7.02 -6.72 4.39
CA ASP A 35 -7.20 -7.98 5.11
C ASP A 35 -7.94 -8.99 4.24
N LEU A 36 -7.23 -10.01 3.78
CA LEU A 36 -7.76 -11.15 3.03
C LEU A 36 -8.19 -12.22 4.05
N GLN A 37 -9.24 -11.93 4.80
CA GLN A 37 -9.68 -12.82 5.88
C GLN A 37 -10.30 -14.09 5.32
N SER A 38 -9.90 -15.23 5.89
CA SER A 38 -10.60 -16.50 5.71
C SER A 38 -11.69 -16.67 6.77
N LYS A 39 -12.46 -17.76 6.70
CA LYS A 39 -13.51 -18.05 7.69
C LYS A 39 -12.93 -18.07 9.12
N GLY A 40 -13.43 -17.19 9.98
CA GLY A 40 -13.03 -17.11 11.39
C GLY A 40 -12.15 -15.91 11.75
N GLY A 41 -11.93 -14.96 10.82
CA GLY A 41 -11.22 -13.71 11.10
C GLY A 41 -9.69 -13.86 11.19
N VAL A 42 -9.18 -14.95 10.63
CA VAL A 42 -7.75 -15.27 10.55
C VAL A 42 -7.36 -15.29 9.08
N GLY A 43 -6.26 -14.68 8.68
CA GLY A 43 -5.86 -14.71 7.28
C GLY A 43 -4.59 -13.95 6.92
N VAL A 44 -4.59 -13.49 5.67
CA VAL A 44 -3.44 -12.79 5.06
C VAL A 44 -3.69 -11.29 5.09
N HIS A 45 -2.68 -10.53 5.50
CA HIS A 45 -2.74 -9.07 5.59
C HIS A 45 -1.71 -8.47 4.63
N LEU A 46 -2.17 -7.97 3.49
CA LEU A 46 -1.27 -7.38 2.48
C LEU A 46 -1.11 -5.89 2.72
N PHE A 47 0.12 -5.48 3.00
CA PHE A 47 0.52 -4.10 3.08
C PHE A 47 0.61 -3.49 1.68
N TYR A 48 0.16 -2.24 1.56
CA TYR A 48 0.40 -1.42 0.39
C TYR A 48 0.84 -0.02 0.78
N TRP A 49 1.59 0.60 -0.12
CA TRP A 49 1.86 2.02 -0.12
C TRP A 49 1.52 2.61 -1.48
N PHE A 50 0.55 3.52 -1.48
CA PHE A 50 -0.04 4.13 -2.65
C PHE A 50 0.28 5.62 -2.72
N PHE A 51 0.64 6.12 -3.90
CA PHE A 51 0.97 7.52 -4.16
C PHE A 51 0.17 8.02 -5.36
N GLU A 52 -0.48 9.17 -5.21
CA GLU A 52 -1.13 9.82 -6.34
C GLU A 52 -0.10 10.36 -7.34
N SER A 53 -0.55 10.52 -8.58
CA SER A 53 0.23 11.22 -9.61
C SER A 53 0.56 12.66 -9.18
N ARG A 54 1.74 13.15 -9.54
CA ARG A 54 2.13 14.56 -9.43
C ARG A 54 1.57 15.41 -10.58
N SER A 55 1.08 14.77 -11.65
CA SER A 55 0.48 15.44 -12.80
C SER A 55 -1.03 15.58 -12.59
N GLU A 56 -1.84 14.59 -12.98
CA GLU A 56 -3.31 14.67 -12.86
C GLU A 56 -3.87 13.35 -12.29
N PRO A 57 -3.93 13.20 -10.94
CA PRO A 57 -4.39 11.97 -10.28
C PRO A 57 -5.74 11.42 -10.72
N SER A 58 -6.62 12.31 -11.24
CA SER A 58 -7.98 11.94 -11.64
C SER A 58 -8.07 11.35 -13.05
N THR A 59 -7.02 11.45 -13.86
CA THR A 59 -7.00 10.98 -15.25
C THR A 59 -5.79 10.12 -15.58
N ASP A 60 -4.67 10.31 -14.86
CA ASP A 60 -3.46 9.51 -15.04
C ASP A 60 -3.70 8.04 -14.63
N PRO A 61 -3.05 7.07 -15.29
CA PRO A 61 -3.30 5.65 -15.07
C PRO A 61 -3.00 5.19 -13.63
N LEU A 62 -3.59 4.05 -13.24
CA LEU A 62 -3.20 3.32 -12.04
C LEU A 62 -2.15 2.27 -12.42
N VAL A 63 -1.01 2.33 -11.75
CA VAL A 63 0.10 1.39 -11.88
C VAL A 63 0.25 0.57 -10.61
N ILE A 64 0.28 -0.75 -10.74
CA ILE A 64 0.73 -1.66 -9.68
C ILE A 64 2.20 -1.97 -9.93
N TRP A 65 3.02 -1.87 -8.88
CA TRP A 65 4.41 -2.35 -8.87
C TRP A 65 4.56 -3.55 -7.93
N LEU A 66 5.15 -4.63 -8.46
CA LEU A 66 5.46 -5.86 -7.75
C LEU A 66 6.97 -6.15 -7.82
N THR A 67 7.63 -6.20 -6.67
CA THR A 67 9.02 -6.70 -6.60
C THR A 67 9.02 -8.23 -6.52
N GLY A 68 10.03 -8.85 -7.12
CA GLY A 68 10.15 -10.31 -7.21
C GLY A 68 10.74 -10.96 -5.95
N GLY A 69 11.85 -11.69 -6.12
CA GLY A 69 12.49 -12.48 -5.07
C GLY A 69 12.48 -13.97 -5.41
N PRO A 70 11.40 -14.73 -5.11
CA PRO A 70 10.12 -14.33 -4.49
C PRO A 70 10.24 -13.87 -3.03
N GLY A 71 9.32 -13.01 -2.57
CA GLY A 71 9.23 -12.55 -1.18
C GLY A 71 10.09 -11.32 -0.82
N CYS A 72 10.57 -10.58 -1.83
CA CYS A 72 11.20 -9.28 -1.62
C CYS A 72 10.14 -8.18 -1.53
N SER A 73 10.33 -7.26 -0.59
CA SER A 73 9.40 -6.15 -0.37
C SER A 73 9.38 -5.17 -1.53
N SER A 74 8.19 -4.66 -1.86
CA SER A 74 8.00 -3.65 -2.91
C SER A 74 8.46 -2.25 -2.50
N GLU A 75 8.79 -2.05 -1.22
CA GLU A 75 9.48 -0.86 -0.74
C GLU A 75 10.89 -0.70 -1.35
N LEU A 76 11.48 -1.78 -1.87
CA LEU A 76 12.70 -1.69 -2.66
C LEU A 76 12.47 -0.84 -3.92
N GLY A 77 11.43 -1.15 -4.70
CA GLY A 77 11.04 -0.33 -5.84
C GLY A 77 10.66 1.09 -5.46
N LEU A 78 9.92 1.24 -4.37
CA LEU A 78 9.50 2.54 -3.83
C LEU A 78 10.69 3.46 -3.51
N PHE A 79 11.70 2.98 -2.78
CA PHE A 79 12.75 3.85 -2.24
C PHE A 79 14.08 3.79 -2.97
N LEU A 80 14.31 2.78 -3.82
CA LEU A 80 15.59 2.59 -4.52
C LEU A 80 15.46 2.67 -6.04
N GLU A 81 14.24 2.67 -6.59
CA GLU A 81 14.03 2.60 -8.04
C GLU A 81 13.13 3.71 -8.56
N ASN A 82 11.82 3.48 -8.58
CA ASN A 82 10.86 4.26 -9.36
C ASN A 82 9.82 5.02 -8.52
N GLY A 83 9.92 4.98 -7.20
CA GLY A 83 9.02 5.74 -6.34
C GLY A 83 9.30 7.23 -6.27
N PRO A 84 8.42 7.99 -5.60
CA PRO A 84 8.50 9.45 -5.48
C PRO A 84 9.75 9.94 -4.75
N PHE A 85 10.38 9.09 -3.95
CA PHE A 85 11.51 9.44 -3.10
C PHE A 85 12.63 8.41 -3.17
N ILE A 86 13.87 8.86 -3.03
CA ILE A 86 15.06 8.01 -2.98
C ILE A 86 15.69 8.07 -1.58
N ILE A 87 16.06 6.91 -1.05
CA ILE A 87 16.87 6.78 0.16
C ILE A 87 18.27 6.32 -0.26
N ASN A 88 19.25 7.23 -0.25
CA ASN A 88 20.62 6.94 -0.68
C ASN A 88 21.61 7.10 0.48
N GLY A 89 21.79 6.04 1.27
CA GLY A 89 22.81 5.97 2.33
C GLY A 89 22.55 6.85 3.57
N THR A 90 21.50 7.67 3.56
CA THR A 90 21.00 8.43 4.71
C THR A 90 19.65 7.89 5.15
N SER A 91 19.21 8.20 6.37
CA SER A 91 17.86 7.86 6.85
C SER A 91 16.79 8.88 6.44
N THR A 92 17.09 9.74 5.46
CA THR A 92 16.22 10.83 5.03
C THR A 92 15.86 10.66 3.55
N PRO A 93 14.59 10.40 3.20
CA PRO A 93 14.15 10.36 1.82
C PRO A 93 14.40 11.71 1.13
N THR A 94 14.80 11.67 -0.12
CA THR A 94 14.98 12.83 -0.99
C THR A 94 14.05 12.74 -2.20
N TYR A 95 13.69 13.88 -2.79
CA TYR A 95 12.81 13.91 -3.96
C TYR A 95 13.41 13.13 -5.14
N ASN A 96 12.63 12.23 -5.75
CA ASN A 96 13.01 11.55 -6.99
C ASN A 96 12.50 12.34 -8.22
N PRO A 97 13.38 12.96 -9.03
CA PRO A 97 12.98 13.65 -10.24
C PRO A 97 12.54 12.72 -11.38
N TYR A 98 12.77 11.41 -11.25
CA TYR A 98 12.39 10.39 -12.23
C TYR A 98 11.37 9.39 -11.67
N GLY A 99 10.72 9.72 -10.54
CA GLY A 99 9.69 8.88 -9.96
C GLY A 99 8.52 8.69 -10.93
N TRP A 100 8.04 7.45 -11.06
CA TRP A 100 6.95 7.10 -11.98
C TRP A 100 5.63 7.75 -11.60
N ASN A 101 5.49 8.18 -10.35
CA ASN A 101 4.36 8.99 -9.94
C ASN A 101 4.34 10.40 -10.58
N SER A 102 5.28 10.73 -11.48
CA SER A 102 5.19 11.96 -12.29
C SER A 102 4.08 11.92 -13.34
N PHE A 103 3.57 10.73 -13.68
CA PHE A 103 2.54 10.53 -14.72
C PHE A 103 1.58 9.37 -14.43
N ALA A 104 1.59 8.83 -13.21
CA ALA A 104 0.75 7.70 -12.81
C ALA A 104 0.41 7.76 -11.31
N ASN A 105 -0.75 7.24 -10.96
CA ASN A 105 -1.05 6.82 -9.60
C ASN A 105 -0.36 5.47 -9.39
N ILE A 106 0.50 5.30 -8.39
CA ILE A 106 1.30 4.07 -8.23
C ILE A 106 1.09 3.42 -6.87
N ILE A 107 0.81 2.12 -6.88
CA ILE A 107 0.69 1.27 -5.69
C ILE A 107 1.82 0.25 -5.64
N TYR A 108 2.55 0.24 -4.53
CA TYR A 108 3.54 -0.78 -4.17
C TYR A 108 2.86 -1.76 -3.23
N ILE A 109 2.93 -3.05 -3.56
CA ILE A 109 2.27 -4.10 -2.78
C ILE A 109 3.32 -5.09 -2.30
N ASP A 110 3.37 -5.29 -1.00
CA ASP A 110 4.15 -6.36 -0.40
C ASP A 110 3.37 -7.66 -0.53
N GLN A 111 3.82 -8.56 -1.41
CA GLN A 111 3.19 -9.85 -1.61
C GLN A 111 4.24 -10.92 -1.92
N PRO A 112 4.01 -12.20 -1.56
CA PRO A 112 2.83 -12.72 -0.84
C PRO A 112 2.82 -12.40 0.66
N GLY A 113 1.80 -12.86 1.40
CA GLY A 113 1.75 -12.73 2.86
C GLY A 113 3.03 -13.22 3.54
N GLY A 114 3.62 -12.40 4.41
CA GLY A 114 4.96 -12.60 5.00
C GLY A 114 6.09 -11.82 4.33
N THR A 115 5.82 -11.15 3.21
CA THR A 115 6.78 -10.28 2.50
C THR A 115 6.78 -8.88 3.09
N GLY A 116 7.95 -8.33 3.38
CA GLY A 116 8.07 -6.94 3.85
C GLY A 116 7.24 -6.67 5.11
N PHE A 117 6.27 -5.76 5.00
CA PHE A 117 5.31 -5.44 6.06
C PHE A 117 4.07 -6.34 6.04
N SER A 118 3.80 -7.08 4.96
CA SER A 118 2.69 -8.03 4.90
C SER A 118 2.92 -9.21 5.82
N TYR A 119 1.86 -9.69 6.45
CA TYR A 119 1.95 -10.80 7.41
C TYR A 119 0.76 -11.76 7.28
N VAL A 120 0.90 -12.91 7.94
CA VAL A 120 -0.15 -13.92 8.09
C VAL A 120 -0.34 -14.18 9.57
N ASP A 121 -1.57 -14.47 9.99
CA ASP A 121 -1.86 -14.78 11.39
C ASP A 121 -1.36 -16.17 11.80
N LYS A 122 -1.32 -17.11 10.86
CA LYS A 122 -0.84 -18.49 11.08
C LYS A 122 0.09 -18.97 9.96
N PRO A 123 1.07 -19.84 10.28
CA PRO A 123 1.93 -20.43 9.25
C PRO A 123 1.20 -21.22 8.15
N SER A 124 -0.02 -21.71 8.42
CA SER A 124 -0.84 -22.41 7.43
C SER A 124 -1.43 -21.50 6.34
N GLU A 125 -1.32 -20.18 6.49
CA GLU A 125 -1.80 -19.18 5.52
C GLU A 125 -0.71 -18.71 4.57
N TYR A 126 0.53 -19.18 4.72
CA TYR A 126 1.55 -18.92 3.71
C TYR A 126 1.14 -19.54 2.38
N VAL A 127 1.33 -18.77 1.31
CA VAL A 127 1.01 -19.22 -0.05
C VAL A 127 1.95 -20.36 -0.47
N HIS A 128 1.42 -21.33 -1.21
CA HIS A 128 2.17 -22.52 -1.65
C HIS A 128 2.14 -22.76 -3.16
N ASP A 129 1.36 -21.97 -3.91
CA ASP A 129 1.29 -22.04 -5.37
C ASP A 129 0.93 -20.67 -5.97
N GLU A 130 1.23 -20.50 -7.26
CA GLU A 130 1.02 -19.25 -7.99
C GLU A 130 -0.47 -18.90 -8.18
N MET A 131 -1.36 -19.89 -8.18
CA MET A 131 -2.79 -19.65 -8.33
C MET A 131 -3.35 -18.94 -7.09
N GLN A 132 -2.98 -19.40 -5.89
CA GLN A 132 -3.36 -18.72 -4.65
C GLN A 132 -2.74 -17.32 -4.56
N LEU A 133 -1.49 -17.14 -5.01
CA LEU A 133 -0.84 -15.83 -5.06
C LEU A 133 -1.61 -14.85 -5.97
N ALA A 134 -2.01 -15.30 -7.16
CA ALA A 134 -2.82 -14.51 -8.08
C ALA A 134 -4.21 -14.18 -7.50
N MET A 135 -4.85 -15.13 -6.83
CA MET A 135 -6.14 -14.90 -6.16
C MET A 135 -6.03 -13.88 -5.02
N ASP A 136 -4.96 -13.92 -4.24
CA ASP A 136 -4.73 -12.96 -3.15
C ASP A 136 -4.52 -11.54 -3.69
N LEU A 137 -3.71 -11.38 -4.75
CA LEU A 137 -3.53 -10.10 -5.42
C LEU A 137 -4.83 -9.59 -6.04
N TRP A 138 -5.62 -10.47 -6.66
CA TRP A 138 -6.94 -10.14 -7.20
C TRP A 138 -7.90 -9.63 -6.13
N ASN A 139 -8.02 -10.35 -5.00
CA ASN A 139 -8.88 -9.95 -3.89
C ASN A 139 -8.40 -8.66 -3.24
N MET A 140 -7.08 -8.46 -3.15
CA MET A 140 -6.49 -7.21 -2.71
C MET A 140 -6.94 -6.05 -3.60
N MET A 141 -6.88 -6.21 -4.92
CA MET A 141 -7.27 -5.18 -5.87
C MET A 141 -8.76 -4.86 -5.84
N LEU A 142 -9.63 -5.86 -5.66
CA LEU A 142 -11.06 -5.63 -5.44
C LEU A 142 -11.29 -4.77 -4.20
N ALA A 143 -10.69 -5.14 -3.07
CA ALA A 143 -10.82 -4.39 -1.82
C ALA A 143 -10.18 -2.98 -1.90
N PHE A 144 -9.08 -2.83 -2.62
CA PHE A 144 -8.48 -1.52 -2.89
C PHE A 144 -9.46 -0.62 -3.65
N TYR A 145 -10.12 -1.14 -4.69
CA TYR A 145 -11.10 -0.38 -5.46
C TYR A 145 -12.39 -0.08 -4.66
N GLU A 146 -12.82 -0.97 -3.78
CA GLU A 146 -13.92 -0.67 -2.84
C GLU A 146 -13.55 0.49 -1.91
N LYS A 147 -12.30 0.51 -1.42
CA LYS A 147 -11.78 1.58 -0.56
C LYS A 147 -11.57 2.90 -1.31
N TYR A 148 -11.13 2.84 -2.56
CA TYR A 148 -10.81 3.99 -3.40
C TYR A 148 -11.55 3.95 -4.75
N PRO A 149 -12.89 4.10 -4.74
CA PRO A 149 -13.72 3.87 -5.93
C PRO A 149 -13.41 4.82 -7.09
N LYS A 150 -12.80 5.98 -6.81
CA LYS A 150 -12.42 6.96 -7.84
C LYS A 150 -11.39 6.43 -8.85
N TYR A 151 -10.58 5.42 -8.49
CA TYR A 151 -9.56 4.86 -9.38
C TYR A 151 -10.08 3.74 -10.28
N THR A 152 -11.31 3.25 -10.09
CA THR A 152 -11.91 2.16 -10.88
C THR A 152 -12.12 2.48 -12.36
N LYS A 153 -11.99 3.76 -12.75
CA LYS A 153 -12.19 4.24 -14.11
C LYS A 153 -10.89 4.53 -14.85
N LEU A 154 -9.75 4.43 -14.17
CA LEU A 154 -8.44 4.66 -14.76
C LEU A 154 -7.97 3.40 -15.49
N ASP A 155 -7.15 3.60 -16.51
CA ASP A 155 -6.43 2.49 -17.13
C ASP A 155 -5.48 1.85 -16.10
N LEU A 156 -5.52 0.52 -16.02
CA LEU A 156 -4.71 -0.27 -15.10
C LEU A 156 -3.53 -0.89 -15.83
N TYR A 157 -2.33 -0.71 -15.28
CA TYR A 157 -1.13 -1.39 -15.73
C TYR A 157 -0.46 -2.09 -14.54
N ILE A 158 -0.02 -3.32 -14.75
CA ILE A 158 0.69 -4.11 -13.74
C ILE A 158 2.12 -4.28 -14.23
N PHE A 159 3.06 -3.82 -13.42
CA PHE A 159 4.48 -3.92 -13.67
C PHE A 159 5.16 -4.63 -12.51
N GLY A 160 6.31 -5.23 -12.80
CA GLY A 160 7.15 -5.79 -11.77
C GLY A 160 8.49 -6.22 -12.33
N GLU A 161 9.38 -6.61 -11.43
CA GLU A 161 10.73 -7.06 -11.78
C GLU A 161 11.09 -8.42 -11.20
N SER A 162 12.14 -9.04 -11.77
CA SER A 162 12.66 -10.33 -11.32
C SER A 162 11.58 -11.43 -11.36
N TYR A 163 11.34 -12.15 -10.26
CA TYR A 163 10.30 -13.18 -10.16
C TYR A 163 8.88 -12.62 -10.42
N ALA A 164 8.67 -11.30 -10.40
CA ALA A 164 7.40 -10.72 -10.83
C ALA A 164 7.11 -10.95 -12.32
N GLY A 165 8.08 -11.40 -13.12
CA GLY A 165 7.82 -11.98 -14.44
C GLY A 165 6.92 -13.22 -14.42
N HIS A 166 6.69 -13.84 -13.24
CA HIS A 166 5.67 -14.87 -13.00
C HIS A 166 4.41 -14.33 -12.31
N TYR A 167 4.50 -13.22 -11.59
CA TYR A 167 3.35 -12.62 -10.89
C TYR A 167 2.46 -11.80 -11.83
N VAL A 168 3.07 -11.12 -12.80
CA VAL A 168 2.41 -10.18 -13.71
C VAL A 168 1.58 -10.86 -14.82
N PRO A 169 2.08 -11.88 -15.56
CA PRO A 169 1.31 -12.54 -16.61
C PRO A 169 0.31 -13.58 -16.08
#